data_AF-A0A923HC27-F1
#
_entry.id   AF-A0A923HC27-F1
#
_cell.length_a   1.000
_cell.length_b   1.000
_cell.length_c   1.000
_cell.angle_alpha   90.00
_cell.angle_beta   90.00
_cell.angle_gamma   90.00
#
_symmetry.space_group_name_H-M   'P 1'
#
loop_
_entity.id
_entity.type
_entity.pdbx_description
1 polymer ?
#
loop_
_entity_poly.entity_id
_entity_poly.type
_entity_poly.pdbx_seq_one_letter_code
_entity_poly.pdbx_strand_id
1 'polypeptide(L)'
;MSKENKILDIIQELVEAILKVLGHRQTRKRTWHQHVVPYEEGWAVRREGNKRITSKHRKQSTAIRKAKTLAKRYDADVIIHRAGGGIRERISYKEK
;
A
#
# COMPACT_ATOMS: atom_id res chain seq x y z
N MET A 1 16.16 -38.22 5.82
CA MET A 1 16.26 -36.74 5.83
C MET A 1 17.40 -36.34 4.89
N SER A 2 17.05 -35.95 3.66
CA SER A 2 17.96 -35.82 2.53
C SER A 2 18.96 -34.67 2.73
N LYS A 3 20.23 -34.94 2.43
CA LYS A 3 21.34 -33.96 2.48
C LYS A 3 21.16 -32.80 1.50
N GLU A 4 20.31 -32.98 0.50
CA GLU A 4 20.01 -32.00 -0.55
C GLU A 4 19.42 -30.70 0.00
N ASN A 5 18.61 -30.76 1.07
CA ASN A 5 18.03 -29.57 1.66
C ASN A 5 19.07 -28.73 2.42
N LYS A 6 20.07 -29.37 3.04
CA LYS A 6 21.06 -28.67 3.90
C LYS A 6 22.00 -27.76 3.11
N ILE A 7 22.42 -28.18 1.92
CA ILE A 7 23.31 -27.37 1.07
C ILE A 7 22.51 -26.21 0.45
N LEU A 8 21.26 -26.46 0.05
CA LEU A 8 20.38 -25.41 -0.45
C LEU A 8 20.04 -24.37 0.63
N ASP A 9 19.83 -24.80 1.88
CA ASP A 9 19.58 -23.90 3.02
C ASP A 9 20.79 -22.98 3.29
N ILE A 10 22.00 -23.52 3.25
CA ILE A 10 23.25 -22.75 3.46
C ILE A 10 23.47 -21.76 2.30
N ILE A 11 23.24 -22.21 1.06
CA ILE A 11 23.34 -21.33 -0.11
C ILE A 11 22.29 -20.21 -0.04
N GLN A 12 21.06 -20.55 0.37
CA GLN A 12 19.99 -19.58 0.58
C GLN A 12 20.37 -18.55 1.64
N GLU A 13 20.90 -18.98 2.79
CA GLU A 13 21.37 -18.11 3.87
C GLU A 13 22.48 -17.15 3.40
N LEU A 14 23.44 -17.66 2.64
CA LEU A 14 24.52 -16.86 2.07
C LEU A 14 24.00 -15.84 1.04
N VAL A 15 23.11 -16.25 0.15
CA VAL A 15 22.47 -15.37 -0.85
C VAL A 15 21.66 -14.28 -0.16
N GLU A 16 20.89 -14.60 0.89
CA GLU A 16 20.13 -13.62 1.66
C GLU A 16 21.03 -12.61 2.39
N ALA A 17 22.14 -13.07 2.98
CA ALA A 17 23.13 -12.19 3.60
C ALA A 17 23.73 -11.22 2.59
N ILE A 18 24.11 -11.71 1.40
CA ILE A 18 24.64 -10.89 0.31
C ILE A 18 23.58 -9.89 -0.18
N LEU A 19 22.34 -10.32 -0.41
CA LEU A 19 21.24 -9.45 -0.84
C LEU A 19 20.96 -8.34 0.18
N LYS A 20 21.01 -8.64 1.48
CA LYS A 20 20.83 -7.65 2.55
C LYS A 20 21.95 -6.62 2.58
N VAL A 21 23.20 -7.04 2.37
CA VAL A 21 24.38 -6.15 2.27
C VAL A 21 24.31 -5.27 1.01
N LEU A 22 23.80 -5.82 -0.11
CA LEU A 22 23.58 -5.08 -1.36
C LEU A 22 22.35 -4.15 -1.31
N GLY A 23 21.66 -4.05 -0.16
CA GLY A 23 20.52 -3.17 0.00
C GLY A 23 19.28 -3.62 -0.78
N HIS A 24 19.19 -4.91 -1.11
CA HIS A 24 18.01 -5.50 -1.72
C HIS A 24 16.83 -5.45 -0.73
N ARG A 25 16.18 -4.30 -0.66
CA ARG A 25 14.89 -4.15 -0.01
C ARG A 25 13.86 -4.72 -0.97
N GLN A 26 13.15 -5.77 -0.56
CA GLN A 26 11.91 -6.21 -1.18
C GLN A 26 11.01 -4.98 -1.39
N THR A 27 10.99 -4.44 -2.61
CA THR A 27 10.17 -3.27 -2.92
C THR A 27 8.73 -3.75 -2.84
N ARG A 28 7.97 -3.28 -1.84
CA ARG A 28 6.56 -3.65 -1.70
C ARG A 28 5.89 -3.45 -3.06
N LYS A 29 5.21 -4.50 -3.56
CA LYS A 29 4.49 -4.47 -4.84
C LYS A 29 3.64 -3.20 -4.87
N ARG A 30 3.86 -2.35 -5.88
CA ARG A 30 3.08 -1.13 -6.05
C ARG A 30 1.61 -1.50 -6.24
N THR A 31 0.74 -0.92 -5.42
CA THR A 31 -0.70 -1.11 -5.53
C THR A 31 -1.40 0.17 -5.98
N TRP A 32 -2.64 0.03 -6.40
CA TRP A 32 -3.51 1.14 -6.76
C TRP A 32 -4.52 1.48 -5.67
N HIS A 33 -4.29 1.01 -4.44
CA HIS A 33 -5.15 1.31 -3.31
C HIS A 33 -5.16 2.81 -3.03
N GLN A 34 -6.35 3.34 -2.76
CA GLN A 34 -6.59 4.76 -2.59
C GLN A 34 -6.85 5.06 -1.12
N HIS A 35 -6.01 5.89 -0.51
CA HIS A 35 -6.16 6.32 0.87
C HIS A 35 -6.85 7.68 0.91
N VAL A 36 -7.90 7.78 1.72
CA VAL A 36 -8.48 9.05 2.13
C VAL A 36 -7.88 9.41 3.48
N VAL A 37 -6.98 10.40 3.52
CA VAL A 37 -6.21 10.80 4.70
C VAL A 37 -6.54 12.24 5.11
N PRO A 38 -6.46 12.58 6.42
CA PRO A 38 -6.45 13.96 6.85
C PRO A 38 -5.24 14.68 6.23
N TYR A 39 -5.43 15.91 5.79
CA TYR A 39 -4.39 16.69 5.14
C TYR A 39 -4.68 18.18 5.28
N GLU A 40 -3.75 18.93 5.91
CA GLU A 40 -3.95 20.34 6.28
C GLU A 40 -5.28 20.48 7.05
N GLU A 41 -6.14 21.44 6.67
CA GLU A 41 -7.47 21.68 7.26
C GLU A 41 -8.58 20.83 6.64
N GLY A 42 -8.23 19.79 5.88
CA GLY A 42 -9.19 18.99 5.13
C GLY A 42 -8.73 17.55 4.91
N TRP A 43 -8.98 17.07 3.70
CA TRP A 43 -8.82 15.67 3.32
C TRP A 43 -8.12 15.55 1.98
N ALA A 44 -7.31 14.51 1.82
CA ALA A 44 -6.66 14.23 0.56
C ALA A 44 -6.86 12.77 0.14
N VAL A 45 -6.82 12.54 -1.16
CA VAL A 45 -6.67 11.20 -1.73
C VAL A 45 -5.20 10.98 -2.03
N ARG A 46 -4.65 9.85 -1.61
CA ARG A 46 -3.26 9.44 -1.86
C ARG A 46 -3.23 7.97 -2.26
N ARG A 47 -2.58 7.65 -3.38
CA ARG A 47 -2.31 6.25 -3.74
C ARG A 47 -1.29 5.65 -2.77
N GLU A 48 -1.51 4.40 -2.39
CA GLU A 48 -0.58 3.59 -1.60
C GLU A 48 0.85 3.66 -2.19
N GLY A 49 1.83 3.82 -1.31
CA GLY A 49 3.25 3.99 -1.67
C GLY A 49 3.61 5.32 -2.38
N ASN A 50 2.66 6.23 -2.64
CA ASN A 50 2.97 7.52 -3.27
C ASN A 50 3.41 8.57 -2.24
N LYS A 51 4.45 9.35 -2.56
CA LYS A 51 4.92 10.48 -1.74
C LYS A 51 4.00 11.70 -1.84
N ARG A 52 3.44 11.93 -3.04
CA ARG A 52 2.57 13.08 -3.31
C ARG A 52 1.10 12.69 -3.18
N ILE A 53 0.28 13.66 -2.74
CA ILE A 53 -1.18 13.53 -2.78
C ILE A 53 -1.70 13.58 -4.21
N THR A 54 -2.78 12.86 -4.47
CA THR A 54 -3.46 12.82 -5.77
C THR A 54 -4.48 13.95 -5.92
N SER A 55 -5.16 14.34 -4.84
CA SER A 55 -6.11 15.48 -4.83
C SER A 55 -6.41 15.96 -3.42
N LYS A 56 -6.67 17.26 -3.26
CA LYS A 56 -7.09 17.93 -2.01
C LYS A 56 -8.62 18.15 -2.01
N HIS A 57 -9.24 18.07 -0.84
CA HIS A 57 -10.68 18.19 -0.64
C HIS A 57 -10.99 18.83 0.72
N ARG A 58 -11.99 19.71 0.78
CA ARG A 58 -12.45 20.28 2.05
C ARG A 58 -13.17 19.27 2.94
N LYS A 59 -13.95 18.36 2.35
CA LYS A 59 -14.77 17.36 3.08
C LYS A 59 -14.28 15.95 2.81
N GLN A 60 -14.31 15.11 3.85
CA GLN A 60 -14.00 13.68 3.76
C GLN A 60 -14.87 12.97 2.72
N SER A 61 -16.17 13.29 2.69
CA SER A 61 -17.11 12.68 1.75
C SER A 61 -16.74 12.94 0.29
N THR A 62 -16.21 14.13 -0.04
CA THR A 62 -15.73 14.45 -1.39
C THR A 62 -14.48 13.68 -1.74
N ALA A 63 -13.53 13.56 -0.80
CA ALA A 63 -12.35 12.72 -0.99
C ALA A 63 -12.71 11.25 -1.19
N ILE A 64 -13.67 10.72 -0.42
CA ILE A 64 -14.18 9.34 -0.57
C ILE A 64 -14.78 9.13 -1.96
N ARG A 65 -15.61 10.06 -2.46
CA ARG A 65 -16.17 9.94 -3.82
C ARG A 65 -15.05 9.85 -4.87
N LYS A 66 -14.04 10.73 -4.79
CA LYS A 66 -12.89 10.70 -5.71
C LYS A 66 -12.09 9.40 -5.58
N ALA A 67 -11.84 8.94 -4.36
CA ALA A 67 -11.13 7.69 -4.10
C ALA A 67 -11.87 6.49 -4.68
N LYS A 68 -13.19 6.40 -4.51
CA LYS A 68 -14.04 5.35 -5.11
C LYS A 68 -13.95 5.33 -6.64
N THR A 69 -13.98 6.49 -7.30
CA THR A 69 -13.83 6.57 -8.77
C THR A 69 -12.47 6.03 -9.24
N LEU A 70 -11.40 6.36 -8.52
CA LEU A 70 -10.05 5.87 -8.85
C LEU A 70 -9.91 4.38 -8.55
N ALA A 71 -10.35 3.94 -7.39
CA ALA A 71 -10.33 2.56 -6.93
C ALA A 71 -11.05 1.61 -7.90
N LYS A 72 -12.25 1.98 -8.37
CA LYS A 72 -12.99 1.23 -9.40
C LYS A 72 -12.24 1.11 -10.72
N ARG A 73 -11.54 2.17 -11.15
CA ARG A 73 -10.76 2.17 -12.40
C ARG A 73 -9.58 1.18 -12.36
N TYR A 74 -9.04 0.92 -11.17
CA TYR A 74 -7.81 0.14 -11.00
C TYR A 74 -8.02 -1.18 -10.23
N ASP A 75 -9.27 -1.61 -10.05
CA ASP A 75 -9.62 -2.82 -9.30
C ASP A 75 -8.93 -2.88 -7.92
N ALA A 76 -9.07 -1.79 -7.15
CA ALA A 76 -8.28 -1.59 -5.94
C ALA A 76 -9.14 -1.09 -4.78
N ASP A 77 -8.69 -1.36 -3.55
CA ASP A 77 -9.35 -0.91 -2.34
C ASP A 77 -9.31 0.62 -2.13
N VAL A 78 -10.33 1.11 -1.43
CA VAL A 78 -10.34 2.41 -0.76
C VAL A 78 -10.11 2.21 0.74
N ILE A 79 -9.14 2.90 1.31
CA ILE A 79 -8.84 2.92 2.75
C ILE A 79 -9.19 4.30 3.28
N ILE A 80 -10.13 4.38 4.21
CA ILE A 80 -10.61 5.64 4.76
C ILE A 80 -10.05 5.82 6.15
N HIS A 81 -9.27 6.88 6.38
CA HIS A 81 -8.70 7.21 7.69
C HIS A 81 -9.63 8.14 8.49
N ARG A 82 -9.51 8.11 9.81
CA ARG A 82 -10.09 9.09 10.74
C ARG A 82 -9.21 10.35 10.79
N ALA A 83 -9.73 11.43 11.37
CA ALA A 83 -8.93 12.64 11.61
C ALA A 83 -7.69 12.35 12.47
N GLY A 84 -7.79 11.43 13.43
CA GLY A 84 -6.66 10.92 14.23
C GLY A 84 -5.74 9.91 13.52
N GLY A 85 -5.83 9.75 12.20
CA GLY A 85 -4.91 8.92 11.39
C GLY A 85 -5.21 7.41 11.34
N GLY A 86 -5.94 6.85 12.31
CA GLY A 86 -6.36 5.45 12.30
C GLY A 86 -7.33 5.10 11.14
N ILE A 87 -7.43 3.83 10.76
CA ILE A 87 -8.35 3.39 9.70
C ILE A 87 -9.78 3.34 10.24
N ARG A 88 -10.71 3.98 9.54
CA ARG A 88 -12.16 3.97 9.81
C ARG A 88 -12.85 2.83 9.07
N GLU A 89 -12.53 2.64 7.79
CA GLU A 89 -13.25 1.76 6.88
C GLU A 89 -12.37 1.36 5.69
N ARG A 90 -12.57 0.14 5.17
CA ARG A 90 -11.98 -0.34 3.92
C ARG A 90 -13.08 -0.82 3.00
N ILE A 91 -13.01 -0.41 1.73
CA ILE A 91 -13.95 -0.81 0.68
C ILE A 91 -13.14 -1.50 -0.41
N SER A 92 -13.31 -2.81 -0.59
CA SER A 92 -12.65 -3.57 -1.66
C SER A 92 -13.43 -3.43 -2.97
N TYR A 93 -12.70 -3.26 -4.07
CA TYR A 93 -13.26 -3.37 -5.43
C TYR A 93 -12.70 -4.55 -6.22
N LYS A 94 -11.68 -5.24 -5.70
CA LYS A 94 -11.18 -6.49 -6.26
C LYS A 94 -12.35 -7.47 -6.43
N GLU A 95 -12.40 -8.11 -7.59
CA GLU A 95 -13.43 -9.09 -7.94
C GLU A 95 -13.71 -10.08 -6.80
N LYS A 96 -15.00 -10.42 -6.70
CA LYS A 96 -15.56 -11.41 -5.78
C LYS A 96 -15.78 -12.71 -6.54
#